data_AF-A0A7R8Z7C3-F1
#
_entry.id   AF-A0A7R8Z7C3-F1
#
_cell.length_a   1.000
_cell.length_b   1.000
_cell.length_c   1.000
_cell.angle_alpha   90.00
_cell.angle_beta   90.00
_cell.angle_gamma   90.00
#
_symmetry.space_group_name_H-M   'P 1'
#
loop_
_entity.id
_entity.type
_entity.pdbx_description
1 polymer ?
#
loop_
_entity_poly.entity_id
_entity_poly.type
_entity_poly.pdbx_seq_one_letter_code
_entity_poly.pdbx_strand_id
1 'polypeptide(L)'
;MGFAKGIHHFTTSPYYLNPSHMEHFHRNLKSAIILFHNIHHRQWDSNLTWFQLAFNIALHKSRKSMLYEVLLSYDHIQPINLEWEIFSVKCNEISLSDQFLTIELQLSTQMKALRYNQHVAYIYDPVEYAYNLHAQFTQKFCQSTKKILFLGMNPGPWGMSQTGVPFGEVKVVRDWMRLSGEVGHPIKEHPSRPVLGLACHRSEISGRKFWGLFQELCKEPQHFFQHAFVYNYCPLAFLSSSGKNITPAEFKADERKLMNQICDEALCKIITLLQVQMIIGLGKFAEKRASLAIKEYQLDNIQVVSIPHPSPRNFMVKDWNREATLQLIRLQVIDCFTPSSNST
;
A
#
# COMPACT_ATOMS: atom_id res chain seq x y z
N MET A 1 -14.90 0.67 2.24
CA MET A 1 -16.22 1.17 2.62
C MET A 1 -16.05 2.18 3.73
N GLY A 2 -16.33 3.45 3.47
CA GLY A 2 -16.63 4.38 4.57
C GLY A 2 -17.89 3.91 5.28
N PHE A 3 -17.91 3.90 6.60
CA PHE A 3 -19.08 3.53 7.38
C PHE A 3 -20.20 4.55 7.12
N ALA A 4 -21.02 4.31 6.10
CA ALA A 4 -22.28 5.01 5.93
C ALA A 4 -23.19 4.66 7.11
N LYS A 5 -23.90 5.65 7.67
CA LYS A 5 -24.87 5.40 8.74
C LYS A 5 -26.06 4.63 8.16
N GLY A 6 -26.30 3.40 8.65
CA GLY A 6 -27.43 2.56 8.23
C GLY A 6 -27.14 1.06 8.44
N ILE A 7 -28.19 0.24 8.49
CA ILE A 7 -28.05 -1.23 8.47
C ILE A 7 -27.92 -1.67 7.01
N HIS A 8 -26.78 -2.27 6.66
CA HIS A 8 -26.54 -2.84 5.35
C HIS A 8 -26.48 -4.36 5.45
N HIS A 9 -27.41 -5.05 4.77
CA HIS A 9 -27.37 -6.51 4.67
C HIS A 9 -26.54 -6.91 3.44
N PHE A 10 -25.52 -7.72 3.67
CA PHE A 10 -24.70 -8.32 2.61
C PHE A 10 -24.85 -9.84 2.68
N THR A 11 -25.38 -10.44 1.62
CA THR A 11 -25.45 -11.90 1.49
C THR A 11 -24.26 -12.37 0.69
N THR A 12 -23.38 -13.15 1.30
CA THR A 12 -22.24 -13.77 0.62
C THR A 12 -22.50 -15.24 0.34
N SER A 13 -22.07 -15.73 -0.82
CA SER A 13 -22.19 -17.15 -1.20
C SER A 13 -21.40 -18.05 -0.24
N PRO A 14 -21.89 -19.25 0.11
CA PRO A 14 -21.24 -20.15 1.07
C PRO A 14 -19.96 -20.83 0.55
N TYR A 15 -19.51 -20.58 -0.69
CA TYR A 15 -18.37 -21.26 -1.30
C TYR A 15 -17.30 -20.27 -1.80
N TYR A 16 -16.11 -20.33 -1.21
CA TYR A 16 -14.94 -19.58 -1.69
C TYR A 16 -13.64 -20.40 -1.61
N LEU A 17 -12.86 -20.35 -2.71
CA LEU A 17 -11.47 -20.81 -2.78
C LEU A 17 -10.47 -19.74 -2.28
N ASN A 18 -10.93 -18.50 -2.02
CA ASN A 18 -10.16 -17.28 -1.72
C ASN A 18 -10.74 -16.53 -0.47
N PRO A 19 -10.06 -15.54 0.14
CA PRO A 19 -10.60 -14.83 1.30
C PRO A 19 -11.91 -14.12 0.95
N SER A 20 -12.96 -14.39 1.73
CA SER A 20 -14.29 -13.81 1.48
C SER A 20 -14.31 -12.31 1.78
N HIS A 21 -15.23 -11.55 1.17
CA HIS A 21 -15.47 -10.15 1.51
C HIS A 21 -15.62 -9.90 3.03
N MET A 22 -16.18 -10.88 3.75
CA MET A 22 -16.31 -10.82 5.20
C MET A 22 -14.95 -10.88 5.89
N GLU A 23 -14.02 -11.73 5.44
CA GLU A 23 -12.69 -11.78 6.03
C GLU A 23 -11.95 -10.45 5.87
N HIS A 24 -12.06 -9.84 4.68
CA HIS A 24 -11.51 -8.52 4.41
C HIS A 24 -12.11 -7.44 5.31
N PHE A 25 -13.43 -7.42 5.46
CA PHE A 25 -14.11 -6.52 6.39
C PHE A 25 -13.56 -6.66 7.82
N HIS A 26 -13.40 -7.90 8.31
CA HIS A 26 -12.91 -8.14 9.67
C HIS A 26 -11.44 -7.78 9.86
N ARG A 27 -10.56 -8.01 8.87
CA ARG A 27 -9.17 -7.54 8.93
C ARG A 27 -9.09 -6.02 8.96
N ASN A 28 -9.87 -5.33 8.14
CA ASN A 28 -9.93 -3.87 8.13
C ASN A 28 -10.54 -3.32 9.42
N LEU A 29 -11.58 -3.97 9.94
CA LEU A 29 -12.19 -3.62 11.22
C LEU A 29 -11.18 -3.80 12.36
N LYS A 30 -10.39 -4.88 12.36
CA LYS A 30 -9.30 -5.09 13.31
C LYS A 30 -8.31 -3.93 13.28
N SER A 31 -7.80 -3.59 12.10
CA SER A 31 -6.86 -2.48 11.93
C SER A 31 -7.48 -1.15 12.36
N ALA A 32 -8.76 -0.92 12.07
CA ALA A 32 -9.48 0.28 12.49
C ALA A 32 -9.66 0.36 14.02
N ILE A 33 -9.95 -0.76 14.69
CA ILE A 33 -10.07 -0.82 16.15
C ILE A 33 -8.70 -0.59 16.81
N ILE A 34 -7.64 -1.24 16.31
CA ILE A 34 -6.27 -1.02 16.78
C ILE A 34 -5.87 0.44 16.61
N LEU A 35 -6.18 1.02 15.45
CA LEU A 35 -5.94 2.42 15.16
C LEU A 35 -6.67 3.34 16.14
N PHE A 36 -7.96 3.10 16.35
CA PHE A 36 -8.78 3.87 17.29
C PHE A 36 -8.22 3.78 18.71
N HIS A 37 -7.91 2.58 19.19
CA HIS A 37 -7.29 2.37 20.50
C HIS A 37 -5.96 3.12 20.63
N ASN A 38 -5.10 3.07 19.61
CA ASN A 38 -3.81 3.76 19.64
C ASN A 38 -3.96 5.29 19.58
N ILE A 39 -4.92 5.83 18.83
CA ILE A 39 -5.17 7.28 18.80
C ILE A 39 -5.68 7.76 20.15
N HIS A 40 -6.60 7.01 20.75
CA HIS A 40 -7.31 7.43 21.96
C HIS A 40 -6.70 6.87 23.25
N HIS A 41 -5.64 6.07 23.19
CA HIS A 41 -4.83 5.47 24.27
C HIS A 41 -5.51 5.27 25.63
N ARG A 42 -5.65 6.33 26.44
CA ARG A 42 -6.21 6.27 27.81
C ARG A 42 -7.68 6.66 27.93
N GLN A 43 -8.29 7.07 26.82
CA GLN A 43 -9.66 7.59 26.73
C GLN A 43 -10.45 6.92 25.60
N TRP A 44 -9.96 5.81 25.04
CA TRP A 44 -10.65 5.13 23.94
C TRP A 44 -12.04 4.65 24.38
N ASP A 45 -12.16 4.22 25.63
CA ASP A 45 -13.38 3.76 26.29
C ASP A 45 -14.44 4.87 26.42
N SER A 46 -13.98 6.10 26.66
CA SER A 46 -14.84 7.29 26.69
C SER A 46 -15.28 7.73 25.29
N ASN A 47 -14.54 7.35 24.25
CA ASN A 47 -14.77 7.75 22.85
C ASN A 47 -15.50 6.66 22.03
N LEU A 48 -15.60 5.43 22.53
CA LEU A 48 -16.31 4.31 21.91
C LEU A 48 -17.31 3.72 22.90
N THR A 49 -18.51 4.31 22.92
CA THR A 49 -19.57 3.96 23.88
C THR A 49 -20.00 2.48 23.80
N TRP A 50 -20.06 1.90 22.60
CA TRP A 50 -20.28 0.46 22.39
C TRP A 50 -19.99 0.11 20.92
N PHE A 51 -19.59 -1.14 20.68
CA PHE A 51 -19.66 -1.76 19.36
C PHE A 51 -20.10 -3.21 19.54
N GLN A 52 -20.89 -3.74 18.60
CA GLN A 52 -21.39 -5.10 18.68
C GLN A 52 -21.17 -5.81 17.35
N LEU A 53 -20.70 -7.04 17.42
CA LEU A 53 -20.51 -7.93 16.27
C LEU A 53 -21.15 -9.28 16.58
N ALA A 54 -21.73 -9.90 15.57
CA ALA A 54 -22.22 -11.26 15.64
C ALA A 54 -21.49 -12.09 14.58
N PHE A 55 -20.93 -13.22 15.01
CA PHE A 55 -20.18 -14.13 14.15
C PHE A 55 -20.91 -15.45 13.99
N ASN A 56 -20.85 -15.99 12.78
CA ASN A 56 -21.09 -17.41 12.57
C ASN A 56 -19.83 -18.18 12.99
N ILE A 57 -19.99 -19.22 13.82
CA ILE A 57 -18.91 -20.10 14.30
C ILE A 57 -18.58 -21.24 13.32
N ALA A 58 -19.12 -21.22 12.11
CA ALA A 58 -18.78 -22.20 11.08
C ALA A 58 -17.32 -22.05 10.63
N LEU A 59 -16.57 -23.15 10.68
CA LEU A 59 -15.18 -23.21 10.21
C LEU A 59 -15.10 -22.99 8.70
N HIS A 60 -14.21 -22.10 8.25
CA HIS A 60 -13.97 -21.91 6.83
C HIS A 60 -13.31 -23.16 6.23
N LYS A 61 -14.01 -23.90 5.37
CA LYS A 61 -13.57 -25.21 4.85
C LYS A 61 -12.17 -25.20 4.23
N SER A 62 -11.79 -24.13 3.51
CA SER A 62 -10.47 -24.06 2.85
C SER A 62 -9.33 -23.59 3.75
N ARG A 63 -9.60 -22.80 4.79
CA ARG A 63 -8.58 -22.16 5.64
C ARG A 63 -8.52 -22.73 7.05
N LYS A 64 -9.52 -23.52 7.42
CA LYS A 64 -9.71 -24.09 8.74
C LYS A 64 -9.69 -23.04 9.86
N SER A 65 -10.18 -21.83 9.58
CA SER A 65 -10.27 -20.73 10.54
C SER A 65 -11.68 -20.12 10.57
N MET A 66 -12.03 -19.46 11.66
CA MET A 66 -13.31 -18.77 11.87
C MET A 66 -13.15 -17.25 11.71
N LEU A 67 -14.22 -16.55 11.31
CA LEU A 67 -14.18 -15.09 11.11
C LEU A 67 -13.82 -14.31 12.39
N TYR A 68 -14.24 -14.80 13.56
CA TYR A 68 -13.89 -14.15 14.82
C TYR A 68 -12.41 -14.34 15.16
N GLU A 69 -11.78 -15.48 14.81
CA GLU A 69 -10.34 -15.70 15.00
C GLU A 69 -9.53 -14.70 14.17
N VAL A 70 -10.01 -14.36 12.97
CA VAL A 70 -9.39 -13.35 12.11
C VAL A 70 -9.42 -11.97 12.76
N LEU A 71 -10.53 -11.61 13.43
CA LEU A 71 -10.65 -10.33 14.13
C LEU A 71 -9.86 -10.32 15.45
N LEU A 72 -10.04 -11.35 16.28
CA LEU A 72 -9.66 -11.37 17.70
C LEU A 72 -8.32 -12.08 17.97
N SER A 73 -7.85 -12.92 17.05
CA SER A 73 -6.62 -13.71 17.19
C SER A 73 -6.56 -14.61 18.42
N TYR A 74 -7.70 -15.20 18.78
CA TYR A 74 -7.85 -16.22 19.83
C TYR A 74 -8.66 -17.42 19.36
N ASP A 75 -8.30 -18.59 19.89
CA ASP A 75 -9.11 -19.80 19.80
C ASP A 75 -10.24 -19.77 20.83
N HIS A 76 -11.32 -20.49 20.51
CA HIS A 76 -12.64 -20.51 21.17
C HIS A 76 -12.66 -20.36 22.71
N ILE A 77 -13.45 -19.40 23.20
CA ILE A 77 -14.11 -19.45 24.53
C ILE A 77 -15.60 -19.75 24.27
N GLN A 78 -16.23 -20.55 25.15
CA GLN A 78 -17.60 -21.06 25.00
C GLN A 78 -18.65 -19.95 24.71
N PRO A 79 -19.75 -20.27 23.99
CA PRO A 79 -20.71 -19.27 23.48
C PRO A 79 -21.46 -18.41 24.51
N ILE A 80 -21.32 -18.69 25.80
CA ILE A 80 -22.21 -18.14 26.84
C ILE A 80 -21.66 -16.94 27.62
N ASN A 81 -20.42 -16.51 27.35
CA ASN A 81 -19.82 -15.30 27.96
C ASN A 81 -19.10 -14.46 26.89
N LEU A 82 -19.86 -13.75 26.04
CA LEU A 82 -19.31 -12.88 24.98
C LEU A 82 -19.36 -11.39 25.36
N GLU A 83 -19.15 -11.05 26.63
CA GLU A 83 -18.74 -9.71 27.00
C GLU A 83 -17.21 -9.68 26.93
N TRP A 84 -16.66 -9.04 25.90
CA TRP A 84 -15.22 -8.95 25.67
C TRP A 84 -14.75 -7.58 26.11
N GLU A 85 -13.87 -7.53 27.10
CA GLU A 85 -13.09 -6.34 27.35
C GLU A 85 -12.05 -6.21 26.24
N ILE A 86 -11.92 -5.03 25.62
CA ILE A 86 -10.89 -4.76 24.59
C ILE A 86 -9.48 -5.12 25.10
N PHE A 87 -9.25 -5.02 26.41
CA PHE A 87 -8.00 -5.42 27.07
C PHE A 87 -7.70 -6.91 26.98
N SER A 88 -8.71 -7.74 26.73
CA SER A 88 -8.55 -9.18 26.51
C SER A 88 -8.05 -9.50 25.09
N VAL A 89 -8.10 -8.57 24.13
CA VAL A 89 -7.46 -8.76 22.81
C VAL A 89 -5.95 -8.87 23.01
N LYS A 90 -5.34 -10.04 22.75
CA LYS A 90 -3.89 -10.21 22.80
C LYS A 90 -3.32 -9.31 21.72
N CYS A 91 -2.80 -8.17 22.13
CA CYS A 91 -1.89 -7.38 21.32
C CYS A 91 -0.59 -8.19 21.22
N ASN A 92 -0.57 -9.19 20.34
CA ASN A 92 0.72 -9.65 19.81
C ASN A 92 1.43 -8.43 19.23
N GLU A 93 2.75 -8.36 19.35
CA GLU A 93 3.53 -7.31 18.71
C GLU A 93 3.09 -7.19 17.24
N ILE A 94 2.60 -6.01 16.86
CA ILE A 94 2.10 -5.77 15.50
C ILE A 94 3.29 -5.96 14.57
N SER A 95 3.17 -6.88 13.61
CA SER A 95 4.26 -7.14 12.66
C SER A 95 4.66 -5.85 11.95
N LEU A 96 5.93 -5.73 11.55
CA LEU A 96 6.41 -4.55 10.81
C LEU A 96 5.55 -4.28 9.55
N SER A 97 5.12 -5.34 8.85
CA SER A 97 4.20 -5.23 7.73
C SER A 97 2.81 -4.71 8.11
N ASP A 98 2.26 -5.09 9.25
CA ASP A 98 0.94 -4.62 9.69
C ASP A 98 1.01 -3.17 10.19
N GLN A 99 2.13 -2.74 10.79
CA GLN A 99 2.39 -1.34 11.11
C GLN A 99 2.48 -0.49 9.83
N PHE A 100 3.18 -0.99 8.80
CA PHE A 100 3.26 -0.34 7.49
C PHE A 100 1.87 -0.14 6.87
N LEU A 101 1.06 -1.21 6.82
CA LEU A 101 -0.31 -1.15 6.31
C LEU A 101 -1.19 -0.19 7.11
N THR A 102 -0.99 -0.11 8.43
CA THR A 102 -1.72 0.82 9.29
C THR A 102 -1.41 2.28 8.93
N ILE A 103 -0.14 2.61 8.69
CA ILE A 103 0.28 3.95 8.26
C ILE A 103 -0.36 4.29 6.90
N GLU A 104 -0.40 3.36 5.95
CA GLU A 104 -1.02 3.59 4.64
C GLU A 104 -2.54 3.76 4.71
N LEU A 105 -3.22 2.98 5.56
CA LEU A 105 -4.67 3.13 5.78
C LEU A 105 -5.01 4.47 6.45
N GLN A 106 -4.19 4.93 7.41
CA GLN A 106 -4.31 6.27 7.97
C GLN A 106 -4.14 7.35 6.89
N LEU A 107 -3.07 7.24 6.08
CA LEU A 107 -2.79 8.17 4.97
C LEU A 107 -3.95 8.23 3.98
N SER A 108 -4.42 7.07 3.53
CA SER A 108 -5.58 6.93 2.65
C SER A 108 -6.82 7.63 3.23
N THR A 109 -7.12 7.40 4.51
CA THR A 109 -8.27 7.99 5.20
C THR A 109 -8.17 9.51 5.27
N GLN A 110 -7.01 10.04 5.67
CA GLN A 110 -6.77 11.48 5.74
C GLN A 110 -6.85 12.14 4.36
N MET A 111 -6.26 11.52 3.34
CA MET A 111 -6.30 12.05 1.98
C MET A 111 -7.73 12.09 1.42
N LYS A 112 -8.54 11.04 1.62
CA LYS A 112 -9.95 11.03 1.17
C LYS A 112 -10.84 12.03 1.91
N ALA A 113 -10.46 12.45 3.12
CA ALA A 113 -11.18 13.49 3.86
C ALA A 113 -10.97 14.91 3.29
N LEU A 114 -9.99 15.09 2.41
CA LEU A 114 -9.73 16.37 1.75
C LEU A 114 -10.84 16.72 0.75
N ARG A 115 -11.11 18.02 0.63
CA ARG A 115 -11.92 18.56 -0.46
C ARG A 115 -11.04 18.88 -1.64
N TYR A 116 -11.26 18.18 -2.74
CA TYR A 116 -10.58 18.44 -4.00
C TYR A 116 -11.39 19.37 -4.90
N ASN A 117 -10.71 20.19 -5.69
CA ASN A 117 -11.36 21.04 -6.67
C ASN A 117 -12.18 20.25 -7.70
N GLN A 118 -13.07 20.98 -8.39
CA GLN A 118 -13.99 20.47 -9.42
C GLN A 118 -13.33 19.73 -10.61
N HIS A 119 -12.01 19.88 -10.82
CA HIS A 119 -11.33 19.16 -11.89
C HIS A 119 -11.10 17.69 -11.53
N VAL A 120 -11.07 17.34 -10.24
CA VAL A 120 -11.01 15.95 -9.78
C VAL A 120 -12.42 15.35 -9.81
N ALA A 121 -12.70 14.52 -10.81
CA ALA A 121 -14.02 13.91 -10.98
C ALA A 121 -14.10 12.45 -10.47
N TYR A 122 -12.94 11.78 -10.37
CA TYR A 122 -12.79 10.42 -9.86
C TYR A 122 -11.51 10.30 -9.03
N ILE A 123 -11.58 9.53 -7.94
CA ILE A 123 -10.48 9.28 -7.01
C ILE A 123 -10.39 7.78 -6.81
N TYR A 124 -9.24 7.20 -7.13
CA TYR A 124 -8.98 5.78 -6.99
C TYR A 124 -8.00 5.57 -5.84
N ASP A 125 -8.40 4.73 -4.90
CA ASP A 125 -7.61 4.34 -3.72
C ASP A 125 -7.31 2.83 -3.74
N PRO A 126 -6.24 2.40 -4.45
CA PRO A 126 -5.87 1.00 -4.52
C PRO A 126 -5.43 0.39 -3.17
N VAL A 127 -5.02 1.21 -2.19
CA VAL A 127 -4.75 0.70 -0.83
C VAL A 127 -6.03 0.16 -0.19
N GLU A 128 -7.20 0.71 -0.55
CA GLU A 128 -8.50 0.26 -0.07
C GLU A 128 -9.09 -0.86 -0.96
N TYR A 129 -9.37 -0.58 -2.24
CA TYR A 129 -10.11 -1.55 -3.07
C TYR A 129 -9.24 -2.74 -3.52
N ALA A 130 -7.91 -2.60 -3.55
CA ALA A 130 -6.97 -3.68 -3.85
C ALA A 130 -6.21 -4.16 -2.60
N TYR A 131 -6.71 -3.84 -1.39
CA TYR A 131 -6.05 -4.14 -0.11
C TYR A 131 -5.60 -5.60 0.00
N ASN A 132 -6.40 -6.57 -0.46
CA ASN A 132 -6.03 -7.99 -0.33
C ASN A 132 -4.71 -8.31 -1.05
N LEU A 133 -4.50 -7.73 -2.22
CA LEU A 133 -3.30 -7.96 -3.02
C LEU A 133 -2.14 -7.09 -2.50
N HIS A 134 -2.44 -5.86 -2.09
CA HIS A 134 -1.49 -4.95 -1.47
C HIS A 134 -0.96 -5.46 -0.11
N ALA A 135 -1.83 -5.98 0.76
CA ALA A 135 -1.46 -6.59 2.03
C ALA A 135 -0.63 -7.86 1.83
N GLN A 136 -0.96 -8.70 0.84
CA GLN A 136 -0.11 -9.83 0.47
C GLN A 136 1.29 -9.39 0.04
N PHE A 137 1.39 -8.33 -0.78
CA PHE A 137 2.66 -7.75 -1.16
C PHE A 137 3.47 -7.29 0.06
N THR A 138 2.84 -6.49 0.93
CA THR A 138 3.50 -5.93 2.12
C THR A 138 3.87 -7.03 3.13
N GLN A 139 2.98 -7.97 3.43
CA GLN A 139 3.24 -9.06 4.38
C GLN A 139 4.26 -10.06 3.86
N LYS A 140 4.38 -10.23 2.53
CA LYS A 140 5.38 -11.12 1.92
C LYS A 140 6.76 -10.50 1.86
N PHE A 141 6.85 -9.19 1.62
CA PHE A 141 8.11 -8.54 1.26
C PHE A 141 8.59 -7.47 2.26
N CYS A 142 7.75 -7.05 3.20
CA CYS A 142 8.04 -6.06 4.24
C CYS A 142 8.08 -6.71 5.63
N GLN A 143 8.84 -7.80 5.77
CA GLN A 143 8.96 -8.56 7.03
C GLN A 143 10.12 -8.09 7.94
N SER A 144 10.90 -7.13 7.46
CA SER A 144 12.11 -6.63 8.12
C SER A 144 12.37 -5.18 7.71
N THR A 145 13.28 -4.50 8.39
CA THR A 145 13.79 -3.18 8.00
C THR A 145 14.38 -3.18 6.60
N LYS A 146 14.43 -2.00 5.97
CA LYS A 146 14.78 -1.81 4.57
C LYS A 146 15.73 -0.62 4.44
N LYS A 147 16.99 -0.88 4.09
CA LYS A 147 18.01 0.17 3.96
C LYS A 147 17.68 1.15 2.84
N ILE A 148 17.10 0.66 1.74
CA ILE A 148 16.81 1.43 0.54
C ILE A 148 15.29 1.53 0.35
N LEU A 149 14.77 2.73 0.13
CA LEU A 149 13.38 2.96 -0.25
C LEU A 149 13.32 3.58 -1.65
N PHE A 150 12.78 2.84 -2.61
CA PHE A 150 12.41 3.42 -3.91
C PHE A 150 11.08 4.15 -3.77
N LEU A 151 11.09 5.45 -4.05
CA LEU A 151 9.92 6.30 -3.86
C LEU A 151 9.34 6.74 -5.21
N GLY A 152 8.11 6.32 -5.50
CA GLY A 152 7.29 6.80 -6.60
C GLY A 152 6.39 7.97 -6.19
N MET A 153 5.71 8.56 -7.18
CA MET A 153 4.80 9.69 -6.96
C MET A 153 3.42 9.22 -6.51
N ASN A 154 2.70 8.48 -7.35
CA ASN A 154 1.34 8.01 -7.11
C ASN A 154 0.98 6.85 -8.07
N PRO A 155 -0.12 6.12 -7.85
CA PRO A 155 -0.52 5.01 -8.69
C PRO A 155 -0.70 5.40 -10.16
N GLY A 156 -0.19 4.55 -11.05
CA GLY A 156 -0.55 4.59 -12.46
C GLY A 156 -1.79 3.73 -12.76
N PRO A 157 -2.55 4.06 -13.82
CA PRO A 157 -3.88 3.50 -14.08
C PRO A 157 -3.88 2.01 -14.45
N TRP A 158 -2.74 1.48 -14.91
CA TRP A 158 -2.61 0.10 -15.41
C TRP A 158 -1.65 -0.75 -14.57
N GLY A 159 -1.03 -0.17 -13.54
CA GLY A 159 -0.16 -0.85 -12.59
C GLY A 159 -0.81 -0.88 -11.22
N MET A 160 -0.36 -0.03 -10.30
CA MET A 160 -0.86 -0.02 -8.91
C MET A 160 -2.38 0.19 -8.80
N SER A 161 -3.02 0.96 -9.69
CA SER A 161 -4.49 1.07 -9.67
C SER A 161 -5.20 -0.24 -10.03
N GLN A 162 -4.52 -1.21 -10.64
CA GLN A 162 -5.06 -2.54 -10.95
C GLN A 162 -4.64 -3.57 -9.90
N THR A 163 -3.47 -3.42 -9.28
CA THR A 163 -2.84 -4.49 -8.50
C THR A 163 -2.61 -4.16 -7.02
N GLY A 164 -2.75 -2.90 -6.62
CA GLY A 164 -2.34 -2.46 -5.28
C GLY A 164 -0.82 -2.42 -5.06
N VAL A 165 0.00 -2.90 -5.99
CA VAL A 165 1.46 -2.93 -5.84
C VAL A 165 2.08 -1.69 -6.48
N PRO A 166 2.99 -0.95 -5.82
CA PRO A 166 3.71 0.16 -6.44
C PRO A 166 4.42 -0.26 -7.73
N PHE A 167 4.27 0.52 -8.81
CA PHE A 167 4.76 0.15 -10.14
C PHE A 167 4.24 -1.23 -10.62
N GLY A 168 3.13 -1.71 -10.06
CA GLY A 168 2.71 -3.11 -10.13
C GLY A 168 2.09 -3.49 -11.47
N GLU A 169 2.91 -3.63 -12.50
CA GLU A 169 2.50 -4.22 -13.77
C GLU A 169 2.00 -5.66 -13.57
N VAL A 170 0.86 -5.97 -14.17
CA VAL A 170 0.08 -7.17 -13.86
C VAL A 170 0.87 -8.47 -14.01
N LYS A 171 1.65 -8.64 -15.08
CA LYS A 171 2.42 -9.86 -15.31
C LYS A 171 3.54 -9.99 -14.28
N VAL A 172 4.22 -8.91 -13.94
CA VAL A 172 5.24 -8.92 -12.88
C VAL A 172 4.63 -9.32 -11.54
N VAL A 173 3.52 -8.69 -11.15
CA VAL A 173 2.84 -8.97 -9.88
C VAL A 173 2.38 -10.44 -9.79
N ARG A 174 1.79 -10.95 -10.88
CA ARG A 174 1.26 -12.32 -10.94
C ARG A 174 2.36 -13.37 -11.08
N ASP A 175 3.26 -13.20 -12.04
CA ASP A 175 4.16 -14.26 -12.49
C ASP A 175 5.48 -14.25 -11.70
N TRP A 176 6.02 -13.06 -11.40
CA TRP A 176 7.30 -12.92 -10.71
C TRP A 176 7.14 -12.80 -9.20
N MET A 177 6.29 -11.89 -8.73
CA MET A 177 6.01 -11.75 -7.31
C MET A 177 5.11 -12.87 -6.76
N ARG A 178 4.47 -13.64 -7.65
CA ARG A 178 3.55 -14.75 -7.31
C ARG A 178 2.47 -14.31 -6.33
N LEU A 179 1.87 -13.15 -6.62
CA LEU A 179 0.75 -12.61 -5.88
C LEU A 179 -0.55 -12.92 -6.64
N SER A 180 -1.60 -13.25 -5.90
CA SER A 180 -2.89 -13.61 -6.48
C SER A 180 -4.02 -13.14 -5.58
N GLY A 181 -5.20 -12.97 -6.14
CA GLY A 181 -6.37 -12.56 -5.39
C GLY A 181 -7.28 -11.63 -6.17
N GLU A 182 -8.44 -11.40 -5.60
CA GLU A 182 -9.44 -10.49 -6.14
C GLU A 182 -9.09 -9.04 -5.80
N VAL A 183 -9.44 -8.15 -6.72
CA VAL A 183 -9.33 -6.71 -6.59
C VAL A 183 -10.72 -6.14 -6.73
N GLY A 184 -11.15 -5.33 -5.76
CA GLY A 184 -12.43 -4.65 -5.79
C GLY A 184 -12.42 -3.44 -6.72
N HIS A 185 -13.46 -2.61 -6.60
CA HIS A 185 -13.65 -1.42 -7.43
C HIS A 185 -13.64 -0.14 -6.60
N PRO A 186 -13.19 1.00 -7.18
CA PRO A 186 -13.41 2.31 -6.59
C PRO A 186 -14.92 2.62 -6.54
N ILE A 187 -15.34 3.46 -5.59
CA ILE A 187 -16.77 3.84 -5.39
C ILE A 187 -17.38 4.40 -6.68
N LYS A 188 -16.59 5.17 -7.43
CA LYS A 188 -16.98 5.76 -8.72
C LYS A 188 -15.87 5.45 -9.72
N GLU A 189 -16.21 4.67 -10.73
CA GLU A 189 -15.28 4.24 -11.77
C GLU A 189 -15.49 5.04 -13.06
N HIS A 190 -14.41 5.51 -13.68
CA HIS A 190 -14.47 6.16 -14.98
C HIS A 190 -14.49 5.08 -16.09
N PRO A 191 -15.40 5.13 -17.09
CA PRO A 191 -15.53 4.09 -18.11
C PRO A 191 -14.25 3.78 -18.91
N SER A 192 -13.41 4.80 -19.17
CA SER A 192 -12.11 4.63 -19.85
C SER A 192 -10.96 4.16 -18.94
N ARG A 193 -11.21 3.98 -17.64
CA ARG A 193 -10.24 3.55 -16.62
C ARG A 193 -10.85 2.48 -15.71
N PRO A 194 -11.30 1.34 -16.27
CA PRO A 194 -11.87 0.29 -15.45
C PRO A 194 -10.81 -0.38 -14.58
N VAL A 195 -11.19 -0.82 -13.39
CA VAL A 195 -10.37 -1.68 -12.55
C VAL A 195 -10.73 -3.13 -12.85
N LEU A 196 -9.82 -3.84 -13.50
CA LEU A 196 -9.98 -5.24 -13.91
C LEU A 196 -9.10 -6.19 -13.08
N GLY A 197 -8.40 -5.66 -12.07
CA GLY A 197 -7.51 -6.45 -11.23
C GLY A 197 -6.38 -7.11 -12.02
N LEU A 198 -6.04 -8.35 -11.63
CA LEU A 198 -5.07 -9.18 -12.33
C LEU A 198 -5.54 -9.69 -13.71
N ALA A 199 -6.80 -9.43 -14.10
CA ALA A 199 -7.30 -9.71 -15.44
C ALA A 199 -7.04 -8.55 -16.43
N CYS A 200 -6.50 -7.42 -15.97
CA CYS A 200 -6.16 -6.31 -16.85
C CYS A 200 -5.12 -6.72 -17.90
N HIS A 201 -5.47 -6.58 -19.18
CA HIS A 201 -4.59 -6.91 -20.31
C HIS A 201 -3.62 -5.78 -20.69
N ARG A 202 -3.80 -4.58 -20.13
CA ARG A 202 -2.94 -3.43 -20.40
C ARG A 202 -1.68 -3.51 -19.55
N SER A 203 -0.52 -3.36 -20.18
CA SER A 203 0.77 -3.31 -19.49
C SER A 203 1.11 -1.87 -19.12
N GLU A 204 1.45 -1.63 -17.84
CA GLU A 204 1.99 -0.36 -17.40
C GLU A 204 3.49 -0.28 -17.73
N ILE A 205 3.84 0.54 -18.72
CA ILE A 205 5.22 0.65 -19.22
C ILE A 205 6.22 1.03 -18.12
N SER A 206 5.85 1.96 -17.23
CA SER A 206 6.69 2.38 -16.10
C SER A 206 7.00 1.20 -15.18
N GLY A 207 5.97 0.44 -14.82
CA GLY A 207 6.09 -0.72 -13.95
C GLY A 207 6.88 -1.86 -14.58
N ARG A 208 6.61 -2.15 -15.85
CA ARG A 208 7.35 -3.15 -16.63
C ARG A 208 8.84 -2.85 -16.70
N LYS A 209 9.23 -1.58 -16.92
CA LYS A 209 10.64 -1.18 -16.94
C LYS A 209 11.27 -1.29 -15.56
N PHE A 210 10.62 -0.72 -14.55
CA PHE A 210 11.13 -0.71 -13.17
C PHE A 210 11.36 -2.13 -12.66
N TRP A 211 10.34 -2.97 -12.67
CA TRP A 211 10.47 -4.34 -12.18
C TRP A 211 11.23 -5.24 -13.13
N GLY A 212 11.16 -5.02 -14.45
CA GLY A 212 11.94 -5.78 -15.43
C GLY A 212 13.45 -5.68 -15.18
N LEU A 213 13.94 -4.50 -14.80
CA LEU A 213 15.35 -4.34 -14.37
C LEU A 213 15.67 -5.23 -13.16
N PHE A 214 14.84 -5.24 -12.13
CA PHE A 214 15.09 -6.05 -10.94
C PHE A 214 14.82 -7.54 -11.16
N GLN A 215 13.98 -7.92 -12.12
CA GLN A 215 13.90 -9.31 -12.59
C GLN A 215 15.23 -9.75 -13.21
N GLU A 216 15.84 -8.90 -14.02
CA GLU A 216 17.13 -9.17 -14.65
C GLU A 216 18.27 -9.25 -13.62
N LEU A 217 18.33 -8.31 -12.67
CA LEU A 217 19.37 -8.24 -11.63
C LEU A 217 19.19 -9.32 -10.56
N CYS A 218 18.01 -9.39 -9.94
CA CYS A 218 17.77 -10.17 -8.73
C CYS A 218 17.36 -11.62 -9.01
N LYS A 219 16.83 -11.92 -10.21
CA LYS A 219 16.17 -13.18 -10.62
C LYS A 219 14.91 -13.51 -9.83
N GLU A 220 15.00 -13.57 -8.51
CA GLU A 220 13.91 -13.80 -7.57
C GLU A 220 13.58 -12.50 -6.80
N PRO A 221 12.30 -12.23 -6.49
CA PRO A 221 11.92 -10.99 -5.81
C PRO A 221 12.52 -10.86 -4.41
N GLN A 222 12.77 -11.96 -3.70
CA GLN A 222 13.31 -11.97 -2.35
C GLN A 222 14.66 -11.25 -2.25
N HIS A 223 15.53 -11.36 -3.26
CA HIS A 223 16.82 -10.66 -3.26
C HIS A 223 16.64 -9.14 -3.31
N PHE A 224 15.66 -8.64 -4.08
CA PHE A 224 15.33 -7.20 -4.06
C PHE A 224 14.85 -6.77 -2.67
N PHE A 225 13.89 -7.52 -2.12
CA PHE A 225 13.22 -7.16 -0.87
C PHE A 225 14.04 -7.42 0.40
N GLN A 226 15.20 -8.08 0.28
CA GLN A 226 16.15 -8.22 1.36
C GLN A 226 16.70 -6.86 1.83
N HIS A 227 16.94 -5.95 0.89
CA HIS A 227 17.58 -4.66 1.16
C HIS A 227 16.69 -3.45 0.87
N ALA A 228 15.74 -3.59 -0.07
CA ALA A 228 14.95 -2.48 -0.56
C ALA A 228 13.45 -2.71 -0.46
N PHE A 229 12.69 -1.62 -0.43
CA PHE A 229 11.24 -1.64 -0.61
C PHE A 229 10.80 -0.55 -1.59
N VAL A 230 9.57 -0.64 -2.07
CA VAL A 230 9.00 0.33 -3.01
C VAL A 230 7.75 0.91 -2.42
N TYR A 231 7.63 2.23 -2.46
CA TYR A 231 6.52 2.98 -1.88
C TYR A 231 6.10 4.12 -2.82
N ASN A 232 4.81 4.46 -2.83
CA ASN A 232 4.33 5.65 -3.52
C ASN A 232 4.03 6.73 -2.48
N TYR A 233 4.55 7.93 -2.71
CA TYR A 233 4.36 9.08 -1.82
C TYR A 233 2.87 9.40 -1.57
N CYS A 234 2.05 9.36 -2.62
CA CYS A 234 0.61 9.51 -2.53
C CYS A 234 -0.06 8.19 -2.93
N PRO A 235 -0.99 7.63 -2.12
CA PRO A 235 -1.65 6.36 -2.44
C PRO A 235 -2.79 6.54 -3.45
N LEU A 236 -3.21 7.77 -3.74
CA LEU A 236 -4.38 8.05 -4.57
C LEU A 236 -4.02 8.35 -6.03
N ALA A 237 -4.85 7.86 -6.95
CA ALA A 237 -4.88 8.31 -8.34
C ALA A 237 -6.08 9.24 -8.57
N PHE A 238 -5.82 10.39 -9.19
CA PHE A 238 -6.81 11.42 -9.47
C PHE A 238 -7.08 11.49 -10.96
N LEU A 239 -8.36 11.52 -11.35
CA LEU A 239 -8.77 11.59 -12.75
C LEU A 239 -9.75 12.73 -12.99
N SER A 240 -9.61 13.37 -14.14
CA SER A 240 -10.57 14.33 -14.67
C SER A 240 -11.86 13.65 -15.13
N SER A 241 -12.86 14.44 -15.48
CA SER A 241 -14.11 13.95 -16.09
C SER A 241 -13.91 13.18 -17.39
N SER A 242 -12.79 13.41 -18.10
CA SER A 242 -12.39 12.68 -19.31
C SER A 242 -11.52 11.43 -19.03
N GLY A 243 -11.22 11.14 -17.77
CA GLY A 243 -10.37 10.01 -17.37
C GLY A 243 -8.87 10.29 -17.57
N LYS A 244 -8.48 11.55 -17.79
CA LYS A 244 -7.07 11.96 -17.83
C LYS A 244 -6.53 11.98 -16.40
N ASN A 245 -5.32 11.45 -16.21
CA ASN A 245 -4.62 11.54 -14.94
C ASN A 245 -4.32 13.00 -14.58
N ILE A 246 -4.65 13.38 -13.35
CA ILE A 246 -4.31 14.66 -12.73
C ILE A 246 -3.12 14.41 -11.82
N THR A 247 -2.02 15.10 -12.10
CA THR A 247 -0.80 15.04 -11.30
C THR A 247 -0.86 16.03 -10.13
N PRO A 248 -0.11 15.80 -9.04
CA PRO A 248 -0.03 16.75 -7.92
C PRO A 248 0.28 18.20 -8.33
N ALA A 249 0.99 18.41 -9.45
CA ALA A 249 1.31 19.74 -9.96
C ALA A 249 0.08 20.52 -10.47
N GLU A 250 -0.97 19.82 -10.89
CA GLU A 250 -2.21 20.40 -11.43
C GLU A 250 -3.20 20.85 -10.33
N PHE A 251 -2.91 20.57 -9.05
CA PHE A 251 -3.70 21.05 -7.91
C PHE A 251 -3.37 22.50 -7.55
N LYS A 252 -4.34 23.20 -6.94
CA LYS A 252 -4.13 24.54 -6.40
C LYS A 252 -3.06 24.51 -5.29
N ALA A 253 -2.39 25.65 -5.07
CA ALA A 253 -1.26 25.71 -4.14
C ALA A 253 -1.63 25.23 -2.72
N ASP A 254 -2.76 25.67 -2.17
CA ASP A 254 -3.20 25.31 -0.82
C ASP A 254 -3.62 23.84 -0.71
N GLU A 255 -4.35 23.33 -1.71
CA GLU A 255 -4.73 21.90 -1.79
C GLU A 255 -3.46 21.03 -1.82
N ARG A 256 -2.51 21.38 -2.69
CA ARG A 256 -1.23 20.68 -2.81
C ARG A 256 -0.43 20.77 -1.51
N LYS A 257 -0.44 21.90 -0.81
CA LYS A 257 0.25 22.06 0.47
C LYS A 257 -0.31 21.08 1.50
N LEU A 258 -1.64 21.01 1.64
CA LEU A 258 -2.29 20.12 2.60
C LEU A 258 -2.08 18.64 2.25
N MET A 259 -2.22 18.27 0.98
CA MET A 259 -1.92 16.92 0.50
C MET A 259 -0.47 16.53 0.82
N ASN A 260 0.47 17.42 0.53
CA ASN A 260 1.89 17.18 0.78
C ASN A 260 2.18 16.98 2.27
N GLN A 261 1.58 17.80 3.15
CA GLN A 261 1.77 17.66 4.60
C GLN A 261 1.32 16.29 5.11
N ILE A 262 0.15 15.83 4.67
CA ILE A 262 -0.39 14.51 5.03
C ILE A 262 0.51 13.37 4.50
N CYS A 263 0.93 13.46 3.23
CA CYS A 263 1.84 12.48 2.63
C CYS A 263 3.24 12.49 3.27
N ASP A 264 3.77 13.65 3.67
CA ASP A 264 5.07 13.77 4.34
C ASP A 264 5.06 13.08 5.70
N GLU A 265 4.00 13.31 6.50
CA GLU A 265 3.87 12.67 7.82
C GLU A 265 3.91 11.16 7.69
N ALA A 266 3.14 10.60 6.75
CA ALA A 266 3.13 9.17 6.48
C ALA A 266 4.47 8.67 5.96
N LEU A 267 5.11 9.38 5.03
CA LEU A 267 6.44 9.02 4.52
C LEU A 267 7.47 8.97 5.65
N CYS A 268 7.49 9.95 6.54
CA CYS A 268 8.39 9.98 7.70
C CYS A 268 8.15 8.80 8.64
N LYS A 269 6.88 8.45 8.92
CA LYS A 269 6.54 7.23 9.68
C LYS A 269 7.06 5.96 9.01
N ILE A 270 6.92 5.84 7.69
CA ILE A 270 7.45 4.69 6.92
C ILE A 270 8.98 4.64 6.97
N ILE A 271 9.66 5.77 6.78
CA ILE A 271 11.12 5.88 6.85
C ILE A 271 11.64 5.40 8.21
N THR A 272 11.02 5.87 9.30
CA THR A 272 11.39 5.48 10.66
C THR A 272 11.10 4.00 10.92
N LEU A 273 9.91 3.52 10.55
CA LEU A 273 9.52 2.12 10.72
C LEU A 273 10.48 1.16 10.02
N LEU A 274 10.87 1.50 8.79
CA LEU A 274 11.76 0.67 7.98
C LEU A 274 13.24 0.90 8.25
N GLN A 275 13.61 1.89 9.07
CA GLN A 275 15.00 2.31 9.30
C GLN A 275 15.75 2.58 7.98
N VAL A 276 15.11 3.34 7.10
CA VAL A 276 15.66 3.69 5.78
C VAL A 276 16.92 4.53 5.94
N GLN A 277 17.95 4.22 5.16
CA GLN A 277 19.21 4.96 5.10
C GLN A 277 19.38 5.69 3.76
N MET A 278 18.73 5.18 2.69
CA MET A 278 18.76 5.80 1.38
C MET A 278 17.36 5.80 0.74
N ILE A 279 16.94 6.96 0.24
CA ILE A 279 15.73 7.09 -0.59
C ILE A 279 16.15 7.35 -2.03
N ILE A 280 15.71 6.48 -2.93
CA ILE A 280 15.90 6.62 -4.37
C ILE A 280 14.57 7.10 -4.97
N GLY A 281 14.45 8.41 -5.17
CA GLY A 281 13.30 9.04 -5.78
C GLY A 281 13.22 8.76 -7.27
N LEU A 282 12.12 8.13 -7.71
CA LEU A 282 11.84 7.87 -9.12
C LEU A 282 11.29 9.15 -9.77
N GLY A 283 12.20 9.99 -10.24
CA GLY A 283 11.94 11.32 -10.76
C GLY A 283 12.02 12.44 -9.71
N LYS A 284 12.07 13.68 -10.21
CA LYS A 284 12.34 14.89 -9.41
C LYS A 284 11.27 15.23 -8.39
N PHE A 285 10.02 14.84 -8.63
CA PHE A 285 8.95 15.06 -7.64
C PHE A 285 9.24 14.26 -6.36
N ALA A 286 9.49 12.95 -6.49
CA ALA A 286 9.72 12.08 -5.35
C ALA A 286 10.97 12.49 -4.54
N GLU A 287 12.08 12.79 -5.23
CA GLU A 287 13.29 13.34 -4.61
C GLU A 287 12.98 14.61 -3.80
N LYS A 288 12.37 15.62 -4.46
CA LYS A 288 12.08 16.90 -3.81
C LYS A 288 11.17 16.74 -2.60
N ARG A 289 10.14 15.89 -2.69
CA ARG A 289 9.22 15.66 -1.57
C ARG A 289 9.92 14.96 -0.41
N ALA A 290 10.70 13.90 -0.69
CA ALA A 290 11.47 13.20 0.34
C ALA A 290 12.46 14.13 1.07
N SER A 291 13.23 14.93 0.32
CA SER A 291 14.17 15.89 0.92
C SER A 291 13.48 16.92 1.82
N LEU A 292 12.31 17.42 1.42
CA LEU A 292 11.56 18.39 2.21
C LEU A 292 11.00 17.74 3.48
N ALA A 293 10.37 16.56 3.37
CA ALA A 293 9.81 15.83 4.50
C ALA A 293 10.89 15.49 5.54
N ILE A 294 12.02 14.92 5.11
CA ILE A 294 13.15 14.58 5.98
C ILE A 294 13.66 15.80 6.74
N LYS A 295 13.81 16.94 6.05
CA LYS A 295 14.25 18.19 6.67
C LYS A 295 13.23 18.72 7.68
N GLU A 296 11.95 18.71 7.34
CA GLU A 296 10.87 19.22 8.21
C GLU A 296 10.75 18.39 9.49
N TYR A 297 10.85 17.06 9.38
CA TYR A 297 10.76 16.12 10.50
C TYR A 297 12.12 15.83 11.16
N GLN A 298 13.19 16.51 10.75
CA GLN A 298 14.54 16.41 11.33
C GLN A 298 15.05 14.95 11.39
N LEU A 299 14.84 14.19 10.30
CA LEU A 299 15.36 12.84 10.20
C LEU A 299 16.81 12.88 9.70
N ASP A 300 17.74 12.45 10.53
CA ASP A 300 19.17 12.47 10.21
C ASP A 300 19.64 11.19 9.49
N ASN A 301 20.82 11.27 8.87
CA ASN A 301 21.52 10.14 8.26
C ASN A 301 20.77 9.42 7.12
N ILE A 302 19.86 10.13 6.43
CA ILE A 302 19.16 9.60 5.25
C ILE A 302 19.68 10.29 3.99
N GLN A 303 20.24 9.50 3.08
CA GLN A 303 20.66 9.98 1.77
C GLN A 303 19.47 10.00 0.81
N VAL A 304 19.15 11.16 0.23
CA VAL A 304 18.11 11.28 -0.81
C VAL A 304 18.76 11.50 -2.16
N VAL A 305 18.44 10.64 -3.12
CA VAL A 305 18.93 10.72 -4.49
C VAL A 305 17.79 10.55 -5.49
N SER A 306 18.01 10.93 -6.74
CA SER A 306 17.03 10.75 -7.81
C SER A 306 17.60 9.97 -8.97
N ILE A 307 16.81 9.02 -9.47
CA ILE A 307 17.01 8.43 -10.78
C ILE A 307 15.88 8.86 -11.72
N PRO A 308 16.09 8.87 -13.04
CA PRO A 308 15.03 9.23 -13.99
C PRO A 308 13.78 8.36 -13.81
N HIS A 309 12.59 8.92 -13.98
CA HIS A 309 11.36 8.12 -13.92
C HIS A 309 11.26 7.20 -15.16
N PRO A 310 10.83 5.93 -15.03
CA PRO A 310 10.70 4.96 -16.13
C PRO A 310 9.56 5.26 -17.13
N SER A 311 8.93 6.44 -17.05
CA SER A 311 7.74 6.75 -17.83
C SER A 311 8.12 6.94 -19.30
N PRO A 312 7.30 6.46 -20.26
CA PRO A 312 7.53 6.73 -21.68
C PRO A 312 7.41 8.22 -22.03
N ARG A 313 6.86 9.04 -21.13
CA ARG A 313 6.82 10.51 -21.29
C ARG A 313 8.16 11.18 -20.98
N ASN A 314 9.13 10.44 -20.45
CA ASN A 314 10.47 10.94 -20.23
C ASN A 314 11.32 10.73 -21.50
N PHE A 315 11.39 11.75 -22.34
CA PHE A 315 12.15 11.70 -23.59
C PHE A 315 13.67 11.85 -23.40
N MET A 316 14.13 12.19 -22.19
CA MET A 316 15.55 12.42 -21.91
C MET A 316 16.35 11.12 -21.78
N VAL A 317 15.69 9.98 -21.57
CA VAL A 317 16.34 8.68 -21.32
C VAL A 317 15.85 7.66 -22.33
N LYS A 318 16.69 7.36 -23.33
CA LYS A 318 16.38 6.35 -24.37
C LYS A 318 16.36 4.93 -23.79
N ASP A 319 17.40 4.58 -23.05
CA ASP A 319 17.54 3.28 -22.38
C ASP A 319 17.50 3.47 -20.85
N TRP A 320 16.32 3.24 -20.28
CA TRP A 320 16.10 3.46 -18.85
C TRP A 320 16.81 2.41 -17.99
N ASN A 321 16.83 1.14 -18.42
CA ASN A 321 17.46 0.07 -17.64
C ASN A 321 18.95 0.36 -17.50
N ARG A 322 19.63 0.72 -18.60
CA ARG A 322 21.05 1.08 -18.56
C ARG A 322 21.33 2.27 -17.64
N GLU A 323 20.56 3.34 -17.75
CA GLU A 323 20.78 4.53 -16.92
C GLU A 323 20.52 4.24 -15.44
N ALA A 324 19.43 3.51 -15.12
CA ALA A 324 19.13 3.12 -13.75
C ALA A 324 20.25 2.23 -13.16
N THR A 325 20.76 1.25 -13.91
CA THR A 325 21.90 0.42 -13.48
C THR A 325 23.15 1.26 -13.21
N LEU A 326 23.50 2.21 -14.09
CA LEU A 326 24.64 3.10 -13.89
C LEU A 326 24.48 3.96 -12.62
N GLN A 327 23.26 4.42 -12.32
CA GLN A 327 23.00 5.14 -11.08
C GLN A 327 23.15 4.24 -9.85
N LEU A 328 22.64 3.00 -9.88
CA LEU A 328 22.82 2.05 -8.77
C LEU A 328 24.30 1.72 -8.53
N ILE A 329 25.12 1.62 -9.58
CA ILE A 329 26.58 1.45 -9.49
C ILE A 329 27.23 2.69 -8.85
N ARG A 330 26.90 3.89 -9.33
CA ARG A 330 27.44 5.16 -8.78
C ARG A 330 27.11 5.36 -7.30
N LEU A 331 25.92 4.91 -6.90
CA LEU A 331 25.46 4.93 -5.52
C LEU A 331 26.06 3.80 -4.67
N GLN A 332 26.81 2.88 -5.27
CA GLN A 332 27.41 1.72 -4.60
C GLN A 332 26.39 0.80 -3.92
N VAL A 333 25.20 0.67 -4.52
CA VAL A 333 24.11 -0.19 -4.02
C VAL A 333 23.73 -1.29 -5.01
N ILE A 334 24.41 -1.41 -6.14
CA ILE A 334 24.13 -2.46 -7.14
C ILE A 334 24.28 -3.87 -6.55
N ASP A 335 25.25 -4.07 -5.65
CA ASP A 335 25.52 -5.35 -5.01
C ASP A 335 24.39 -5.80 -4.07
N CYS A 336 23.49 -4.88 -3.66
CA CYS A 336 22.26 -5.23 -2.95
C CYS A 336 21.24 -5.95 -3.85
N PHE A 337 21.44 -5.93 -5.17
CA PHE A 337 20.48 -6.45 -6.16
C PHE A 337 21.07 -7.52 -7.07
N THR A 338 22.37 -7.77 -7.01
CA THR A 338 23.02 -8.86 -7.76
C THR A 338 23.34 -10.02 -6.82
N PRO A 339 23.02 -11.27 -7.19
CA PRO A 339 23.44 -12.43 -6.40
C PRO A 339 24.95 -12.42 -6.20
N SER A 340 25.41 -12.68 -4.97
CA SER A 340 26.84 -12.79 -4.69
C SER A 340 27.43 -13.94 -5.51
N SER A 341 28.55 -13.71 -6.19
CA SER A 341 29.24 -14.70 -7.02
C SER A 341 29.82 -15.91 -6.25
N ASN A 342 29.59 -16.00 -4.94
CA ASN A 342 30.22 -16.98 -4.05
C ASN A 342 29.20 -17.99 -3.52
N SER A 343 28.67 -18.81 -4.42
CA SER A 343 28.03 -20.08 -4.07
C SER A 343 28.02 -20.99 -5.29
N THR A 344 29.18 -21.58 -5.57
CA THR A 344 29.33 -22.85 -6.28
C THR A 344 30.26 -23.73 -5.48
#